data_AF-A0A7C1Q4L3-F1
#
_entry.id   AF-A0A7C1Q4L3-F1
#
_cell.length_a   1.000
_cell.length_b   1.000
_cell.length_c   1.000
_cell.angle_alpha   90.00
_cell.angle_beta   90.00
_cell.angle_gamma   90.00
#
_symmetry.space_group_name_H-M   'P 1'
#
loop_
_entity.id
_entity.type
_entity.pdbx_description
1 polymer ?
#
loop_
_entity_poly.entity_id
_entity_poly.type
_entity_poly.pdbx_seq_one_letter_code
_entity_poly.pdbx_strand_id
1 'polypeptide(L)' 'MDVLSETIVKIAMIMLWTVELASAVMNRDPVLAALSLFLLLLWVDEFKPLIKERIVDFNGRILLTVLILIIQQTLRFFI' A
#
# COMPACT_ATOMS: atom_id res chain seq x y z
N MET A 1 13.70 -8.82 11.79
CA MET A 1 12.92 -9.80 11.00
C MET A 1 13.87 -10.41 9.98
N ASP A 2 13.71 -11.67 9.59
CA ASP A 2 14.59 -12.25 8.56
C ASP A 2 14.34 -11.57 7.20
N VAL A 3 15.39 -11.39 6.38
CA VAL A 3 15.34 -10.75 5.06
C VAL A 3 14.32 -11.45 4.15
N LEU A 4 14.20 -12.77 4.28
CA LEU A 4 13.20 -13.57 3.57
C LEU A 4 11.78 -13.17 3.99
N SER A 5 11.54 -13.02 5.29
CA SER A 5 10.22 -12.65 5.84
C SER A 5 9.81 -11.24 5.40
N GLU A 6 10.73 -10.28 5.42
CA GLU A 6 10.47 -8.93 4.90
C GLU A 6 10.11 -8.93 3.42
N THR A 7 10.80 -9.75 2.62
CA THR A 7 10.55 -9.85 1.18
C THR A 7 9.18 -10.45 0.90
N ILE A 8 8.78 -11.50 1.62
CA ILE A 8 7.44 -12.10 1.50
C ILE A 8 6.36 -11.08 1.83
N VAL A 9 6.52 -10.32 2.91
CA VAL A 9 5.55 -9.27 3.30
C VAL A 9 5.44 -8.21 2.20
N LYS A 10 6.56 -7.75 1.63
CA LYS A 10 6.53 -6.76 0.54
C LYS A 10 5.79 -7.27 -0.69
N ILE A 11 6.05 -8.50 -1.12
CA ILE A 11 5.36 -9.12 -2.26
C ILE A 11 3.86 -9.24 -1.96
N ALA A 12 3.49 -9.72 -0.78
CA ALA A 12 2.10 -9.85 -0.37
C ALA A 12 1.38 -8.49 -0.36
N MET A 13 2.03 -7.44 0.16
CA MET A 13 1.49 -6.08 0.14
C MET A 13 1.30 -5.57 -1.29
N ILE A 14 2.30 -5.74 -2.17
CA ILE A 14 2.19 -5.31 -3.58
C ILE A 14 1.02 -6.03 -4.27
N MET A 15 0.88 -7.35 -4.09
CA MET A 15 -0.23 -8.12 -4.64
C MET A 15 -1.57 -7.61 -4.12
N LEU A 16 -1.70 -7.42 -2.80
CA LEU A 16 -2.92 -6.91 -2.17
C LEU A 16 -3.32 -5.55 -2.76
N TRP A 17 -2.40 -4.59 -2.81
CA TRP A 17 -2.68 -3.23 -3.28
C TRP A 17 -2.96 -3.17 -4.79
N THR A 18 -2.37 -4.08 -5.56
CA THR A 18 -2.68 -4.22 -6.99
C THR A 18 -4.12 -4.68 -7.19
N VAL A 19 -4.57 -5.70 -6.44
CA VAL A 19 -5.95 -6.19 -6.51
C VAL A 19 -6.93 -5.11 -6.04
N GLU A 20 -6.63 -4.43 -4.94
CA GLU A 20 -7.49 -3.35 -4.45
C GLU A 20 -7.56 -2.16 -5.42
N LEU A 21 -6.45 -1.79 -6.05
CA LEU A 21 -6.45 -0.77 -7.09
C LEU A 21 -7.32 -1.18 -8.28
N ALA A 22 -7.19 -2.41 -8.77
CA ALA A 22 -7.99 -2.92 -9.88
C ALA A 22 -9.49 -2.91 -9.53
N SER A 23 -9.85 -3.37 -8.32
CA SER A 23 -11.21 -3.33 -7.79
C SER A 23 -11.77 -1.90 -7.73
N ALA A 24 -11.00 -0.96 -7.16
CA ALA A 24 -11.41 0.44 -7.06
C ALA A 24 -11.65 1.10 -8.43
N VAL A 25 -10.77 0.82 -9.40
CA VAL A 25 -10.93 1.30 -10.78
C VAL A 25 -12.18 0.72 -11.43
N MET A 26 -12.44 -0.59 -11.26
CA MET A 26 -13.66 -1.23 -11.78
C MET A 26 -14.94 -0.65 -11.16
N ASN A 27 -14.91 -0.34 -9.87
CA ASN A 27 -16.02 0.24 -9.14
C ASN A 27 -16.16 1.76 -9.33
N ARG A 28 -15.27 2.39 -10.11
CA ARG A 28 -15.23 3.85 -10.33
C ARG A 28 -15.16 4.63 -9.01
N ASP A 29 -14.45 4.11 -8.02
CA ASP A 29 -14.18 4.79 -6.76
C ASP A 29 -12.81 5.48 -6.83
N PRO A 30 -12.75 6.78 -7.19
CA PRO A 30 -11.48 7.48 -7.39
C PRO A 30 -10.71 7.67 -6.09
N VAL A 31 -11.39 7.72 -4.94
CA VAL A 31 -10.73 7.93 -3.64
C VAL A 31 -10.04 6.65 -3.22
N LEU A 32 -10.74 5.52 -3.29
CA LEU A 32 -10.15 4.21 -3.00
C LEU A 32 -9.01 3.89 -3.97
N ALA A 33 -9.18 4.21 -5.26
CA ALA A 33 -8.13 4.00 -6.27
C ALA A 33 -6.86 4.82 -5.96
N ALA A 34 -7.01 6.09 -5.58
CA ALA A 34 -5.87 6.94 -5.19
C ALA A 34 -5.14 6.40 -3.96
N LEU A 35 -5.88 5.97 -2.92
CA LEU A 35 -5.30 5.41 -1.70
C LEU A 35 -4.59 4.07 -1.95
N SER A 36 -5.18 3.19 -2.76
CA SER A 36 -4.58 1.90 -3.13
C SER A 36 -3.34 2.08 -4.00
N LEU A 37 -3.35 3.05 -4.94
CA LEU A 37 -2.18 3.40 -5.74
C LEU A 37 -1.05 3.96 -4.88
N PHE A 38 -1.36 4.84 -3.92
CA PHE A 38 -0.37 5.38 -3.00
C PHE A 38 0.31 4.27 -2.18
N LEU A 39 -0.47 3.34 -1.65
CA LEU A 39 0.08 2.19 -0.92
C LEU A 39 0.90 1.26 -1.82
N LEU A 40 0.46 1.01 -3.05
CA LEU A 40 1.23 0.23 -4.01
C LEU A 40 2.61 0.86 -4.24
N LEU A 41 2.68 2.18 -4.46
CA LEU A 41 3.93 2.91 -4.65
C LEU A 41 4.83 2.85 -3.41
N LEU A 42 4.25 2.97 -2.21
CA LEU A 42 4.98 2.88 -0.94
C LEU A 42 5.74 1.55 -0.78
N TRP A 43 5.14 0.45 -1.25
CA TRP A 43 5.72 -0.90 -1.17
C TRP A 43 6.61 -1.26 -2.36
N VAL A 44 6.33 -0.75 -3.57
CA VAL A 44 7.17 -0.94 -4.76
C VAL A 44 8.48 -0.17 -4.66
N ASP A 45 8.48 1.02 -4.06
CA ASP A 45 9.67 1.86 -3.85
C ASP A 45 10.80 1.11 -3.11
N GLU A 46 10.48 0.06 -2.34
CA GLU A 46 11.52 -0.74 -1.70
C GLU A 46 12.29 -1.67 -2.64
N PHE A 47 11.66 -2.16 -3.70
CA PHE A 47 12.31 -2.99 -4.72
C PHE A 47 13.10 -2.14 -5.70
N LYS A 48 12.59 -0.94 -6.00
CA LYS A 48 13.24 -0.01 -6.91
C LYS A 48 13.04 1.41 -6.37
N PRO A 49 13.98 1.94 -5.57
CA PRO A 49 13.85 3.26 -4.98
C PRO A 49 13.65 4.30 -6.08
N LEU A 50 12.47 4.89 -6.11
CA LEU A 50 12.11 6.04 -6.94
C LEU A 50 12.81 7.29 -6.41
N ILE A 51 13.10 7.32 -5.10
CA ILE A 51 13.87 8.36 -4.41
C ILE A 51 15.13 7.72 -3.82
N LYS A 52 16.31 8.29 -4.11
CA LYS A 52 17.62 7.73 -3.71
C LYS A 52 17.82 7.59 -2.20
N GLU A 53 17.05 8.32 -1.41
CA GLU A 53 17.07 8.27 0.05
C GLU A 53 15.90 7.41 0.55
N ARG A 54 16.19 6.39 1.37
CA ARG A 54 15.12 5.66 2.09
C ARG A 54 14.54 6.62 3.13
N ILE A 55 13.45 7.29 2.78
CA ILE A 55 12.76 8.24 3.68
C ILE A 55 11.98 7.48 4.78
N VAL A 56 11.50 6.27 4.52
CA VAL A 56 10.63 5.51 5.44
C VAL A 56 11.18 4.10 5.69
N ASP A 57 11.36 3.75 6.95
CA ASP A 57 11.74 2.42 7.40
C ASP A 57 10.59 1.40 7.24
N PHE A 58 10.88 0.10 7.41
CA PHE A 58 9.89 -0.95 7.22
C PHE A 58 8.71 -0.80 8.20
N ASN A 59 8.99 -0.48 9.46
CA ASN A 59 7.96 -0.31 10.48
C ASN A 59 7.11 0.95 10.24
N GLY A 60 7.73 2.06 9.82
CA GLY A 60 7.01 3.26 9.40
C GLY A 60 6.05 2.99 8.25
N ARG A 61 6.43 2.14 7.28
CA ARG A 61 5.53 1.73 6.18
C ARG A 61 4.37 0.88 6.65
N ILE A 62 4.60 -0.07 7.56
CA ILE A 62 3.50 -0.83 8.17
C ILE A 62 2.53 0.12 8.86
N LEU A 63 3.03 1.04 9.68
CA LEU A 63 2.19 2.02 10.37
C LEU A 63 1.37 2.86 9.38
N LEU A 64 2.01 3.37 8.32
CA LEU A 64 1.34 4.17 7.29
C LEU A 64 0.29 3.36 6.53
N THR A 65 0.58 2.09 6.26
CA THR A 65 -0.35 1.15 5.62
C THR A 65 -1.58 0.93 6.50
N VAL A 66 -1.39 0.71 7.80
CA VAL A 66 -2.49 0.54 8.77
C VAL A 66 -3.33 1.80 8.87
N LEU A 67 -2.71 2.98 8.92
CA LEU A 67 -3.44 4.25 8.97
C LEU A 67 -4.31 4.46 7.72
N ILE A 68 -3.77 4.20 6.53
CA ILE A 68 -4.54 4.33 5.28
C ILE A 68 -5.64 3.27 5.20
N LEU A 69 -5.38 2.04 5.66
CA LEU A 69 -6.41 1.01 5.78
C LEU A 69 -7.59 1.48 6.64
N ILE A 70 -7.34 2.09 7.80
CA ILE A 70 -8.39 2.64 8.66
C ILE A 70 -9.20 3.71 7.93
N ILE A 71 -8.53 4.60 7.18
CA ILE A 71 -9.20 5.62 6.37
C ILE A 71 -10.07 4.97 5.29
N GLN A 72 -9.54 3.98 4.56
CA GLN A 72 -10.31 3.25 3.53
C GLN A 72 -11.54 2.56 4.11
N GLN A 73 -11.41 1.90 5.27
CA GLN A 73 -12.55 1.22 5.91
C GLN A 73 -13.59 2.23 6.41
N THR A 74 -13.14 3.35 6.95
CA THR A 74 -14.03 4.45 7.36
C THR A 74 -14.79 4.98 6.16
N LEU A 75 -14.11 5.26 5.04
CA LEU A 75 -14.75 5.75 3.80
C LEU A 75 -15.77 4.74 3.25
N ARG A 76 -15.43 3.45 3.20
CA ARG A 76 -16.35 2.39 2.75
C ARG A 76 -17.60 2.25 3.63
N PHE A 77 -17.52 2.62 4.90
CA PHE A 77 -18.67 2.56 5.79
C PHE A 77 -19.70 3.68 5.50
N PHE A 78 -19.26 4.81 4.95
CA PHE A 78 -20.12 5.97 4.67
C PHE A 78 -20.63 6.06 3.21
N ILE A 79 -20.12 5.22 2.31
CA ILE A 79 -20.55 5.09 0.90
C ILE A 79 -21.54 3.92 0.79
#